data_AF-A0A2M3ZJV2-F1
#
_entry.id   AF-A0A2M3ZJV2-F1
#
_cell.length_a   1.000
_cell.length_b   1.000
_cell.length_c   1.000
_cell.angle_alpha   90.00
_cell.angle_beta   90.00
_cell.angle_gamma   90.00
#
_symmetry.space_group_name_H-M   'P 1'
#
loop_
_entity.id
_entity.type
_entity.pdbx_description
1 polymer ?
#
loop_
_entity_poly.entity_id
_entity_poly.type
_entity_poly.pdbx_seq_one_letter_code
_entity_poly.pdbx_strand_id
1 'polypeptide(L)'
;GKEKQIRASLKSEVMKLLSKTTLVILDGTNYIKGYRYEIFCASKSARTTQCTLYCALTAEQRQQRREAIISKTIATGAELDGETFDALCQRYEEPQDNNRWDRPLFTVYADEEPDLAQISKALFEQTPLPPNLATQNMPLSATNFLFELDKCTQTIIDQIAAARKIGLEGPVEIPQAGMRAEVPPSMSVAQLNRHRRQFLNYVKMHTNVSSDISKIPSIFVQFLNTNTNNS
;
A
#
# COMPACT_ATOMS: atom_id res chain seq x y z
N GLY A 1 -16.13 -23.49 7.22
CA GLY A 1 -17.06 -22.62 6.47
C GLY A 1 -17.38 -21.34 7.23
N LYS A 2 -18.13 -21.46 8.33
CA LYS A 2 -18.63 -20.35 9.16
C LYS A 2 -17.53 -19.43 9.72
N GLU A 3 -16.47 -19.99 10.30
CA GLU A 3 -15.34 -19.23 10.85
C GLU A 3 -14.63 -18.35 9.81
N LYS A 4 -14.34 -18.91 8.63
CA LYS A 4 -13.72 -18.16 7.52
C LYS A 4 -14.62 -17.00 7.07
N GLN A 5 -15.94 -17.20 7.04
CA GLN A 5 -16.90 -16.16 6.69
C GLN A 5 -16.96 -15.05 7.75
N ILE A 6 -16.99 -15.41 9.05
CA ILE A 6 -16.94 -14.45 10.16
C ILE A 6 -15.68 -13.60 10.06
N ARG A 7 -14.53 -14.25 9.86
CA ARG A 7 -13.24 -13.56 9.71
C ARG A 7 -13.22 -12.61 8.51
N ALA A 8 -13.77 -13.03 7.37
CA ALA A 8 -13.91 -12.17 6.20
C ALA A 8 -14.85 -10.97 6.46
N SER A 9 -15.95 -11.19 7.18
CA SER A 9 -16.91 -10.15 7.56
C SER A 9 -16.29 -9.11 8.50
N LEU A 10 -15.64 -9.56 9.58
CA LEU A 10 -14.94 -8.68 10.53
C LEU A 10 -13.88 -7.82 9.83
N LYS A 11 -13.07 -8.43 8.96
CA LYS A 11 -12.09 -7.70 8.16
C LYS A 11 -12.74 -6.65 7.26
N SER A 12 -13.82 -7.00 6.59
CA SER A 12 -14.55 -6.04 5.73
C SER A 12 -15.05 -4.86 6.54
N GLU A 13 -15.57 -5.11 7.75
CA GLU A 13 -16.08 -4.05 8.61
C GLU A 13 -14.96 -3.16 9.17
N VAL A 14 -13.85 -3.74 9.60
CA VAL A 14 -12.63 -3.00 9.97
C VAL A 14 -12.19 -2.09 8.83
N MET A 15 -12.10 -2.59 7.60
CA MET A 15 -11.69 -1.79 6.45
C MET A 15 -12.63 -0.61 6.15
N LYS A 16 -13.94 -0.75 6.41
CA LYS A 16 -14.91 0.35 6.23
C LYS A 16 -14.79 1.40 7.34
N LEU A 17 -14.57 0.96 8.58
CA LEU A 17 -14.56 1.84 9.75
C LEU A 17 -13.21 2.53 9.97
N LEU A 18 -12.12 1.95 9.46
CA LEU A 18 -10.78 2.53 9.59
C LEU A 18 -10.72 3.93 8.97
N SER A 19 -10.48 4.92 9.82
CA SER A 19 -10.32 6.30 9.45
C SER A 19 -9.33 6.99 10.40
N LYS A 20 -8.92 8.22 10.09
CA LYS A 20 -8.05 9.00 10.98
C LYS A 20 -8.75 9.50 12.26
N THR A 21 -10.07 9.38 12.34
CA THR A 21 -10.90 9.94 13.41
C THR A 21 -11.65 8.88 14.21
N THR A 22 -11.50 7.61 13.86
CA THR A 22 -12.26 6.51 14.47
C THR A 22 -11.30 5.49 15.07
N LEU A 23 -11.44 5.23 16.38
CA LEU A 23 -10.81 4.08 17.00
C LEU A 23 -11.59 2.82 16.64
N VAL A 24 -10.92 1.83 16.06
CA VAL A 24 -11.51 0.53 15.73
C VAL A 24 -10.85 -0.53 16.60
N ILE A 25 -11.65 -1.25 17.37
CA ILE A 25 -11.22 -2.42 18.15
C ILE A 25 -11.71 -3.66 17.42
N LEU A 26 -10.77 -4.46 16.89
CA LEU A 26 -11.08 -5.75 16.29
C LEU A 26 -11.04 -6.84 17.37
N ASP A 27 -12.16 -7.00 18.07
CA ASP A 27 -12.35 -8.10 19.02
C ASP A 27 -12.69 -9.39 18.27
N GLY A 28 -11.72 -10.29 18.18
CA GLY A 28 -11.82 -11.54 17.46
C GLY A 28 -10.63 -12.44 17.75
N THR A 29 -10.73 -13.71 17.35
CA THR A 29 -9.70 -14.71 17.68
C THR A 29 -8.35 -14.41 17.04
N ASN A 30 -8.33 -13.80 15.86
CA ASN A 30 -7.12 -13.29 15.17
C ASN A 30 -5.92 -14.26 15.14
N TYR A 31 -6.19 -15.57 15.20
CA TYR A 31 -5.22 -16.61 15.53
C TYR A 31 -4.32 -17.03 14.36
N ILE A 32 -4.64 -16.59 13.14
CA ILE A 32 -3.84 -16.91 11.94
C ILE A 32 -2.97 -15.71 11.59
N LYS A 33 -1.67 -15.96 11.40
CA LYS A 33 -0.65 -14.99 11.04
C LYS A 33 -1.00 -14.23 9.75
N GLY A 34 -1.46 -14.95 8.73
CA GLY A 34 -1.89 -14.36 7.47
C GLY A 34 -3.05 -13.37 7.64
N TYR A 35 -3.96 -13.62 8.57
CA TYR A 35 -5.07 -12.70 8.84
C TYR A 35 -4.62 -11.42 9.53
N ARG A 36 -3.74 -11.52 10.53
CA ARG A 36 -3.14 -10.35 11.19
C ARG A 36 -2.38 -9.49 10.19
N TYR A 37 -1.67 -10.11 9.24
CA TYR A 37 -0.99 -9.40 8.15
C TYR A 37 -1.97 -8.60 7.27
N GLU A 38 -3.13 -9.16 6.93
CA GLU A 38 -4.16 -8.44 6.16
C GLU A 38 -4.67 -7.20 6.90
N ILE A 39 -4.92 -7.32 8.22
CA ILE A 39 -5.34 -6.20 9.06
C ILE A 39 -4.22 -5.14 9.16
N PHE A 40 -2.97 -5.57 9.33
CA PHE A 40 -1.80 -4.68 9.30
C PHE A 40 -1.68 -3.91 7.98
N CYS A 41 -1.93 -4.58 6.85
CA CYS A 41 -1.94 -3.92 5.55
C CYS A 41 -3.09 -2.90 5.44
N ALA A 42 -4.26 -3.22 5.98
CA ALA A 42 -5.42 -2.32 5.97
C ALA A 42 -5.14 -1.03 6.75
N SER A 43 -4.59 -1.13 7.98
CA SER A 43 -4.26 0.04 8.80
C SER A 43 -3.17 0.92 8.16
N LYS A 44 -2.15 0.30 7.55
CA LYS A 44 -1.14 1.03 6.74
C LYS A 44 -1.77 1.77 5.56
N SER A 45 -2.69 1.12 4.85
CA SER A 45 -3.36 1.71 3.68
C SER A 45 -4.24 2.88 4.09
N ALA A 46 -4.93 2.78 5.22
CA ALA A 46 -5.72 3.85 5.83
C ALA A 46 -4.86 4.96 6.47
N ARG A 47 -3.53 4.78 6.54
CA ARG A 47 -2.60 5.69 7.22
C ARG A 47 -2.97 5.92 8.68
N THR A 48 -3.33 4.84 9.35
CA THR A 48 -3.68 4.79 10.78
C THR A 48 -2.58 4.10 11.57
N THR A 49 -2.41 4.49 12.83
CA THR A 49 -1.66 3.72 13.83
C THR A 49 -2.44 2.46 14.18
N GLN A 50 -1.73 1.47 14.74
CA GLN A 50 -2.35 0.27 15.29
C GLN A 50 -1.43 -0.34 16.35
N CYS A 51 -2.00 -1.15 17.22
CA CYS A 51 -1.27 -2.04 18.10
C CYS A 51 -1.97 -3.40 18.18
N THR A 52 -1.19 -4.48 18.22
CA THR A 52 -1.71 -5.81 18.56
C THR A 52 -1.58 -5.99 20.07
N LEU A 53 -2.70 -6.24 20.74
CA LEU A 53 -2.76 -6.69 22.12
C LEU A 53 -2.82 -8.21 22.13
N TYR A 54 -1.80 -8.86 22.67
CA TYR A 54 -1.74 -10.30 22.82
C TYR A 54 -2.25 -10.71 24.20
N CYS A 55 -3.46 -11.29 24.24
CA CYS A 55 -4.02 -11.89 25.44
C CYS A 55 -3.44 -13.30 25.63
N ALA A 56 -2.38 -13.41 26.40
CA ALA A 56 -1.65 -14.65 26.62
C ALA A 56 -2.30 -15.50 27.73
N LEU A 57 -2.17 -16.83 27.61
CA LEU A 57 -2.56 -17.78 28.65
C LEU A 57 -1.41 -18.72 28.93
N THR A 58 -1.13 -18.96 30.21
CA THR A 58 -0.26 -20.08 30.63
C THR A 58 -0.90 -21.42 30.25
N ALA A 59 -0.11 -22.49 30.23
CA ALA A 59 -0.63 -23.84 29.96
C ALA A 59 -1.72 -24.25 30.96
N GLU A 60 -1.55 -23.86 32.23
CA GLU A 60 -2.52 -24.11 33.30
C GLU A 60 -3.82 -23.30 33.08
N GLN A 61 -3.72 -22.00 32.82
CA GLN A 61 -4.88 -21.14 32.55
C GLN A 61 -5.66 -21.63 31.31
N ARG A 62 -4.95 -22.11 30.28
CA ARG A 62 -5.57 -22.70 29.09
C ARG A 62 -6.35 -23.97 29.42
N GLN A 63 -5.81 -24.84 30.28
CA GLN A 63 -6.48 -26.06 30.71
C GLN A 63 -7.74 -25.74 31.52
N GLN A 64 -7.66 -24.81 32.48
CA GLN A 64 -8.81 -24.34 33.25
C GLN A 64 -9.89 -23.74 32.32
N ARG A 65 -9.48 -22.97 31.31
CA ARG A 65 -10.39 -22.41 30.32
C ARG A 65 -11.10 -23.49 29.51
N ARG A 66 -10.38 -24.54 29.11
CA ARG A 66 -10.94 -25.70 28.39
C ARG A 66 -11.98 -26.43 29.24
N GLU A 67 -11.70 -26.68 30.51
CA GLU A 67 -12.65 -27.32 31.44
C GLU A 67 -13.91 -26.50 31.60
N ALA A 68 -13.78 -25.17 31.78
CA ALA A 68 -14.92 -24.26 31.87
C ALA A 68 -15.77 -24.27 30.58
N ILE A 69 -15.16 -24.39 29.40
CA ILE A 69 -15.87 -24.52 28.12
C ILE A 69 -16.67 -25.82 28.09
N ILE A 70 -16.07 -26.95 28.48
CA ILE A 70 -16.74 -28.26 28.50
C ILE A 70 -17.94 -28.23 29.45
N SER A 71 -17.75 -27.73 30.68
CA SER A 71 -18.85 -27.61 31.65
C SER A 71 -19.99 -26.74 31.13
N LYS A 72 -19.66 -25.60 30.48
CA LYS A 72 -20.66 -24.72 29.89
C LYS A 72 -21.40 -25.40 28.74
N THR A 73 -20.70 -26.14 27.88
CA THR A 73 -21.29 -26.83 26.74
C THR A 73 -22.23 -27.94 27.17
N ILE A 74 -21.88 -28.70 28.22
CA ILE A 74 -22.79 -29.68 28.83
C ILE A 74 -24.05 -29.00 29.39
N ALA A 75 -23.89 -27.85 30.05
CA ALA A 75 -25.00 -27.15 30.70
C ALA A 75 -25.94 -26.44 29.71
N THR A 76 -25.40 -25.85 28.63
CA THR A 76 -26.17 -24.97 27.74
C THR A 76 -26.28 -25.45 26.30
N GLY A 77 -25.64 -26.57 25.93
CA GLY A 77 -25.56 -27.04 24.55
C GLY A 77 -24.82 -26.07 23.62
N ALA A 78 -23.82 -25.35 24.14
CA ALA A 78 -23.07 -24.37 23.35
C ALA A 78 -22.31 -25.02 22.17
N GLU A 79 -22.15 -24.30 21.05
CA GLU A 79 -21.46 -24.80 19.85
C GLU A 79 -19.94 -25.04 20.07
N LEU A 80 -19.33 -24.41 21.08
CA LEU A 80 -17.89 -24.53 21.35
C LEU A 80 -17.64 -25.65 22.36
N ASP A 81 -17.29 -26.84 21.90
CA ASP A 81 -16.89 -27.97 22.74
C ASP A 81 -15.36 -28.07 22.91
N GLY A 82 -14.92 -29.05 23.71
CA GLY A 82 -13.51 -29.28 23.98
C GLY A 82 -12.72 -29.66 22.72
N GLU A 83 -13.29 -30.47 21.83
CA GLU A 83 -12.65 -30.87 20.57
C GLU A 83 -12.44 -29.67 19.65
N THR A 84 -13.45 -28.80 19.52
CA THR A 84 -13.36 -27.57 18.73
C THR A 84 -12.33 -26.61 19.31
N PHE A 85 -12.28 -26.49 20.64
CA PHE A 85 -11.26 -25.69 21.32
C PHE A 85 -9.85 -26.20 21.03
N ASP A 86 -9.61 -27.52 21.15
CA ASP A 86 -8.32 -28.13 20.89
C ASP A 86 -7.90 -27.95 19.41
N ALA A 87 -8.84 -28.12 18.48
CA ALA A 87 -8.60 -27.87 17.06
C ALA A 87 -8.27 -26.39 16.75
N LEU A 88 -8.83 -25.44 17.51
CA LEU A 88 -8.46 -24.03 17.40
C LEU A 88 -7.04 -23.79 17.94
N CYS A 89 -6.70 -24.36 19.10
CA CYS A 89 -5.36 -24.27 19.67
C CYS A 89 -4.29 -24.86 18.74
N GLN A 90 -4.57 -25.96 18.04
CA GLN A 90 -3.63 -26.56 17.08
C GLN A 90 -3.35 -25.67 15.86
N ARG A 91 -4.31 -24.83 15.46
CA ARG A 91 -4.17 -23.89 14.33
C ARG A 91 -3.68 -22.51 14.76
N TYR A 92 -3.56 -22.26 16.06
CA TYR A 92 -3.14 -20.98 16.60
C TYR A 92 -1.67 -20.70 16.25
N GLU A 93 -1.42 -19.54 15.64
CA GLU A 93 -0.09 -19.04 15.35
C GLU A 93 0.18 -17.83 16.25
N GLU A 94 1.08 -17.99 17.22
CA GLU A 94 1.45 -16.93 18.15
C GLU A 94 2.04 -15.70 17.42
N PRO A 95 1.67 -14.47 17.81
CA PRO A 95 2.32 -13.25 17.31
C PRO A 95 3.84 -13.29 17.53
N GLN A 96 4.62 -12.90 16.52
CA GLN A 96 6.08 -13.05 16.54
C GLN A 96 6.80 -11.72 16.82
N ASP A 97 7.52 -11.64 17.94
CA ASP A 97 8.23 -10.41 18.36
C ASP A 97 9.33 -9.96 17.38
N ASN A 98 9.99 -10.91 16.73
CA ASN A 98 11.05 -10.64 15.75
C ASN A 98 10.52 -10.11 14.41
N ASN A 99 9.20 -10.06 14.24
CA ASN A 99 8.56 -9.66 13.01
C ASN A 99 7.86 -8.32 13.20
N ARG A 100 8.42 -7.24 12.64
CA ARG A 100 7.92 -5.87 12.84
C ARG A 100 6.41 -5.70 12.63
N TRP A 101 5.82 -6.41 11.68
CA TRP A 101 4.38 -6.30 11.39
C TRP A 101 3.50 -7.22 12.24
N ASP A 102 4.07 -8.29 12.80
CA ASP A 102 3.34 -9.28 13.61
C ASP A 102 3.63 -9.15 15.11
N ARG A 103 4.59 -8.28 15.48
CA ARG A 103 5.00 -8.07 16.86
C ARG A 103 3.81 -7.59 17.69
N PRO A 104 3.44 -8.29 18.77
CA PRO A 104 2.51 -7.76 19.75
C PRO A 104 3.15 -6.55 20.42
N LEU A 105 2.47 -5.41 20.40
CA LEU A 105 2.97 -4.21 21.10
C LEU A 105 2.77 -4.34 22.61
N PHE A 106 1.76 -5.12 23.01
CA PHE A 106 1.39 -5.38 24.38
C PHE A 106 1.05 -6.85 24.54
N THR A 107 1.49 -7.45 25.64
CA THR A 107 1.12 -8.80 26.05
C THR A 107 0.50 -8.69 27.43
N VAL A 108 -0.66 -9.33 27.64
CA VAL A 108 -1.42 -9.28 28.89
C VAL A 108 -1.86 -10.69 29.23
N TYR A 109 -1.54 -11.15 30.44
CA TYR A 109 -1.98 -12.45 30.94
C TYR A 109 -3.40 -12.36 31.54
N ALA A 110 -4.08 -13.50 31.74
CA ALA A 110 -5.49 -13.54 32.16
C ALA A 110 -5.79 -12.82 33.49
N ASP A 111 -4.78 -12.73 34.36
CA ASP A 111 -4.81 -12.17 35.70
C ASP A 111 -4.24 -10.74 35.76
N GLU A 112 -3.91 -10.16 34.61
CA GLU A 112 -3.35 -8.81 34.49
C GLU A 112 -4.33 -7.85 33.83
N GLU A 113 -4.26 -6.58 34.23
CA GLU A 113 -4.95 -5.50 33.52
C GLU A 113 -4.03 -4.91 32.43
N PRO A 114 -4.56 -4.60 31.23
CA PRO A 114 -3.78 -3.93 30.20
C PRO A 114 -3.39 -2.51 30.64
N ASP A 115 -2.16 -2.10 30.34
CA ASP A 115 -1.73 -0.71 30.52
C ASP A 115 -2.41 0.19 29.46
N LEU A 116 -3.60 0.68 29.78
CA LEU A 116 -4.41 1.51 28.91
C LEU A 116 -3.72 2.84 28.57
N ALA A 117 -2.86 3.36 29.44
CA ALA A 117 -2.13 4.59 29.19
C ALA A 117 -1.10 4.40 28.08
N GLN A 118 -0.32 3.31 28.13
CA GLN A 118 0.62 2.98 27.07
C GLN A 118 -0.07 2.60 25.76
N ILE A 119 -1.19 1.88 25.82
CA ILE A 119 -1.99 1.55 24.62
C ILE A 119 -2.51 2.84 23.96
N SER A 120 -3.07 3.76 24.75
CA SER A 120 -3.53 5.07 24.27
C SER A 120 -2.39 5.83 23.60
N LYS A 121 -1.22 5.90 24.25
CA LYS A 121 -0.03 6.54 23.68
C LYS A 121 0.40 5.92 22.35
N ALA A 122 0.41 4.59 22.24
CA ALA A 122 0.77 3.89 21.00
C ALA A 122 -0.22 4.16 19.86
N LEU A 123 -1.50 4.37 20.18
CA LEU A 123 -2.55 4.64 19.19
C LEU A 123 -2.64 6.11 18.80
N PHE A 124 -2.50 7.06 19.72
CA PHE A 124 -2.82 8.47 19.45
C PHE A 124 -1.60 9.40 19.35
N GLU A 125 -0.46 9.03 19.94
CA GLU A 125 0.74 9.89 19.97
C GLU A 125 1.82 9.44 18.96
N GLN A 126 1.64 8.28 18.31
CA GLN A 126 2.57 7.77 17.32
C GLN A 126 2.23 8.24 15.91
N THR A 127 3.25 8.35 15.06
CA THR A 127 3.03 8.62 13.64
C THR A 127 2.68 7.31 12.91
N PRO A 128 1.61 7.27 12.10
CA PRO A 128 1.26 6.10 11.29
C PRO A 128 2.41 5.66 10.38
N LEU A 129 2.53 4.35 10.14
CA LEU A 129 3.49 3.84 9.17
C LEU A 129 3.13 4.33 7.76
N PRO A 130 4.12 4.76 6.95
CA PRO A 130 3.83 5.17 5.59
C PRO A 130 3.30 3.96 4.78
N PRO A 131 2.25 4.17 3.96
CA PRO A 131 1.74 3.12 3.08
C PRO A 131 2.82 2.72 2.08
N ASN A 132 2.89 1.43 1.76
CA ASN A 132 3.79 0.96 0.70
C ASN A 132 3.33 1.55 -0.63
N LEU A 133 4.25 2.14 -1.41
CA LEU A 133 3.94 2.76 -2.70
C LEU A 133 3.31 1.76 -3.69
N ALA A 134 3.66 0.48 -3.59
CA ALA A 134 3.14 -0.59 -4.43
C ALA A 134 1.66 -0.95 -4.16
N THR A 135 1.09 -0.55 -3.02
CA THR A 135 -0.31 -0.86 -2.66
C THR A 135 -1.21 0.37 -2.68
N GLN A 136 -0.69 1.53 -3.11
CA GLN A 136 -1.54 2.68 -3.36
C GLN A 136 -2.30 2.46 -4.67
N ASN A 137 -3.63 2.33 -4.59
CA ASN A 137 -4.48 2.51 -5.75
C ASN A 137 -4.29 3.94 -6.22
N MET A 138 -3.43 4.13 -7.22
CA MET A 138 -3.27 5.43 -7.87
C MET A 138 -4.66 5.84 -8.39
N PRO A 139 -5.10 7.09 -8.19
CA PRO A 139 -6.41 7.51 -8.69
C PRO A 139 -6.52 7.18 -10.19
N LEU A 140 -7.68 6.73 -10.66
CA LEU A 140 -7.91 6.33 -12.06
C LEU A 140 -7.50 7.43 -13.07
N SER A 141 -7.52 8.71 -12.65
CA SER A 141 -7.01 9.83 -13.45
C SER A 141 -5.50 9.76 -13.72
N ALA A 142 -4.71 9.20 -12.80
CA ALA A 142 -3.28 9.02 -12.94
C ALA A 142 -2.91 7.89 -13.90
N THR A 143 -3.73 6.84 -14.02
CA THR A 143 -3.53 5.78 -15.02
C THR A 143 -3.69 6.32 -16.44
N ASN A 144 -4.75 7.10 -16.70
CA ASN A 144 -4.93 7.77 -17.98
C ASN A 144 -3.81 8.79 -18.23
N PHE A 145 -3.41 9.56 -17.22
CA PHE A 145 -2.34 10.54 -17.36
C PHE A 145 -0.98 9.89 -17.71
N LEU A 146 -0.58 8.84 -17.00
CA LEU A 146 0.71 8.17 -17.26
C LEU A 146 0.73 7.48 -18.63
N PHE A 147 -0.40 6.92 -19.06
CA PHE A 147 -0.54 6.36 -20.40
C PHE A 147 -0.42 7.44 -21.48
N GLU A 148 -1.16 8.55 -21.33
CA GLU A 148 -1.09 9.67 -22.29
C GLU A 148 0.29 10.35 -22.29
N LEU A 149 0.95 10.45 -21.13
CA LEU A 149 2.32 10.93 -21.00
C LEU A 149 3.31 10.05 -21.78
N ASP A 150 3.24 8.73 -21.57
CA ASP A 150 4.10 7.76 -22.24
C ASP A 150 3.90 7.82 -23.76
N LYS A 151 2.64 7.79 -24.21
CA LYS A 151 2.24 7.85 -25.62
C LYS A 151 2.67 9.15 -26.29
N CYS A 152 2.36 10.29 -25.67
CA CYS A 152 2.67 11.62 -26.21
C CYS A 152 4.17 11.84 -26.39
N THR A 153 4.96 11.51 -25.36
CA THR A 153 6.43 11.65 -25.42
C THR A 153 7.06 10.73 -26.48
N GLN A 154 6.52 9.52 -26.66
CA GLN A 154 6.98 8.61 -27.71
C GLN A 154 6.66 9.17 -29.11
N THR A 155 5.46 9.70 -29.33
CA THR A 155 5.07 10.32 -30.61
C THR A 155 6.03 11.46 -30.99
N ILE A 156 6.48 12.27 -30.03
CA ILE A 156 7.45 13.34 -30.26
C ILE A 156 8.82 12.78 -30.69
N ILE A 157 9.30 11.72 -30.03
CA ILE A 157 10.54 11.05 -30.46
C ILE A 157 10.43 10.54 -31.89
N ASP A 158 9.30 9.90 -32.23
CA ASP A 158 9.10 9.31 -33.54
C ASP A 158 9.05 10.39 -34.64
N GLN A 159 8.43 11.55 -34.36
CA GLN A 159 8.45 12.72 -35.25
C GLN A 159 9.87 13.25 -35.48
N ILE A 160 10.67 13.39 -34.41
CA ILE A 160 12.08 13.82 -34.53
C ILE A 160 12.86 12.80 -35.36
N ALA A 161 12.73 11.51 -35.07
CA ALA A 161 13.43 10.44 -35.77
C ALA A 161 13.05 10.39 -37.27
N ALA A 162 11.76 10.56 -37.60
CA ALA A 162 11.29 10.64 -38.97
C ALA A 162 11.88 11.83 -39.72
N ALA A 163 11.94 13.01 -39.08
CA ALA A 163 12.56 14.20 -39.65
C ALA A 163 14.07 14.00 -39.93
N ARG A 164 14.79 13.32 -39.03
CA ARG A 164 16.21 12.98 -39.25
C ARG A 164 16.39 12.00 -40.41
N LYS A 165 15.48 11.04 -40.57
CA LYS A 165 15.54 10.05 -41.66
C LYS A 165 15.41 10.68 -43.06
N ILE A 166 14.72 11.81 -43.18
CA ILE A 166 14.59 12.57 -44.44
C ILE A 166 15.69 13.63 -44.63
N GLY A 167 16.73 13.64 -43.77
CA GLY A 167 17.87 14.54 -43.90
C GLY A 167 17.66 15.94 -43.33
N LEU A 168 16.61 16.19 -42.53
CA LEU A 168 16.49 17.45 -41.82
C LEU A 168 17.57 17.53 -40.73
N GLU A 169 18.44 18.54 -40.80
CA GLU A 169 19.49 18.79 -39.79
C GLU A 169 19.13 19.89 -38.78
N GLY A 170 18.15 20.75 -39.11
CA GLY A 170 17.68 21.84 -38.25
C GLY A 170 16.66 21.42 -37.17
N PRO A 171 16.06 22.42 -36.48
CA PRO A 171 14.98 22.19 -35.52
C PRO A 171 13.75 21.53 -36.15
N VAL A 172 13.12 20.60 -35.43
CA VAL A 172 11.95 19.84 -35.90
C VAL A 172 10.68 20.49 -35.36
N GLU A 173 9.70 20.77 -36.22
CA GLU A 173 8.40 21.30 -35.79
C GLU A 173 7.57 20.21 -35.10
N ILE A 174 7.03 20.52 -33.92
CA ILE A 174 6.19 19.63 -33.13
C ILE A 174 4.81 20.29 -32.96
N PRO A 175 3.85 20.03 -33.88
CA PRO A 175 2.57 20.73 -33.90
C PRO A 175 1.79 20.64 -32.59
N GLN A 176 1.77 19.45 -31.96
CA GLN A 176 1.09 19.24 -30.68
C GLN A 176 1.71 20.04 -29.52
N ALA A 177 2.95 20.50 -29.64
CA ALA A 177 3.60 21.36 -28.66
C ALA A 177 3.54 22.84 -29.00
N GLY A 178 3.14 23.19 -30.25
CA GLY A 178 3.19 24.56 -30.74
C GLY A 178 4.61 25.16 -30.79
N MET A 179 5.64 24.31 -30.82
CA MET A 179 7.05 24.74 -30.77
C MET A 179 7.98 23.77 -31.50
N ARG A 180 9.25 24.15 -31.62
CA ARG A 180 10.28 23.36 -32.30
C ARG A 180 11.19 22.64 -31.30
N ALA A 181 11.52 21.40 -31.62
CA ALA A 181 12.53 20.62 -30.92
C ALA A 181 13.92 20.91 -31.52
N GLU A 182 14.82 21.44 -30.71
CA GLU A 182 16.18 21.88 -31.09
C GLU A 182 17.23 20.81 -30.77
N VAL A 183 16.89 19.54 -30.99
CA VAL A 183 17.81 18.44 -30.66
C VAL A 183 18.95 18.37 -31.68
N PRO A 184 20.23 18.13 -31.28
CA PRO A 184 21.34 17.97 -32.21
C PRO A 184 21.10 16.89 -33.29
N PRO A 185 21.50 17.10 -34.55
CA PRO A 185 21.28 16.14 -35.64
C PRO A 185 22.08 14.84 -35.46
N SER A 186 23.17 14.86 -34.70
CA SER A 186 23.97 13.69 -34.33
C SER A 186 23.30 12.80 -33.27
N MET A 187 22.19 13.25 -32.67
CA MET A 187 21.54 12.50 -31.60
C MET A 187 20.76 11.30 -32.13
N SER A 188 21.15 10.12 -31.67
CA SER A 188 20.47 8.86 -31.97
C SER A 188 19.10 8.75 -31.27
N VAL A 189 18.22 7.91 -31.83
CA VAL A 189 16.95 7.53 -31.21
C VAL A 189 17.15 6.92 -29.81
N ALA A 190 18.28 6.24 -29.57
CA ALA A 190 18.62 5.69 -28.26
C ALA A 190 18.90 6.79 -27.21
N GLN A 191 19.57 7.88 -27.61
CA GLN A 191 19.81 9.04 -26.76
C GLN A 191 18.51 9.81 -26.48
N LEU A 192 17.67 10.02 -27.48
CA LEU A 192 16.32 10.60 -27.31
C LEU A 192 15.49 9.80 -26.28
N ASN A 193 15.50 8.48 -26.39
CA ASN A 193 14.82 7.60 -25.43
C ASN A 193 15.44 7.62 -24.03
N ARG A 194 16.73 7.96 -23.89
CA ARG A 194 17.36 8.19 -22.59
C ARG A 194 16.82 9.47 -21.94
N HIS A 195 16.71 10.56 -22.68
CA HIS A 195 16.10 11.81 -22.20
C HIS A 195 14.62 11.63 -21.87
N ARG A 196 13.87 10.89 -22.68
CA ARG A 196 12.47 10.52 -22.37
C ARG A 196 12.36 9.77 -21.04
N ARG A 197 13.21 8.77 -20.79
CA ARG A 197 13.20 8.06 -19.49
C ARG A 197 13.51 9.00 -18.31
N GLN A 198 14.44 9.94 -18.47
CA GLN A 198 14.73 10.95 -17.45
C GLN A 198 13.50 11.84 -17.19
N PHE A 199 12.83 12.31 -18.24
CA PHE A 199 11.61 13.10 -18.14
C PHE A 199 10.48 12.34 -17.45
N LEU A 200 10.22 11.09 -17.85
CA LEU A 200 9.19 10.25 -17.22
C LEU A 200 9.45 10.04 -15.73
N ASN A 201 10.72 9.84 -15.33
CA ASN A 201 11.11 9.73 -13.93
C ASN A 201 10.92 11.05 -13.18
N TYR A 202 11.30 12.17 -13.82
CA TYR A 202 11.11 13.50 -13.25
C TYR A 202 9.64 13.80 -12.95
N VAL A 203 8.73 13.55 -13.91
CA VAL A 203 7.28 13.75 -13.72
C VAL A 203 6.71 12.83 -12.65
N LYS A 204 7.17 11.57 -12.58
CA LYS A 204 6.75 10.63 -11.52
C LYS A 204 7.17 11.08 -10.13
N MET A 205 8.33 11.72 -9.99
CA MET A 205 8.84 12.23 -8.70
C MET A 205 8.24 13.58 -8.32
N HIS A 206 7.78 14.36 -9.30
CA HIS A 206 7.24 15.70 -9.13
C HIS A 206 5.79 15.76 -9.63
N THR A 207 4.89 15.01 -8.99
CA THR A 207 3.45 14.95 -9.33
C THR A 207 2.69 16.29 -9.23
N ASN A 208 3.38 17.37 -8.87
CA ASN A 208 2.88 18.75 -8.91
C ASN A 208 3.05 19.42 -10.29
N VAL A 209 3.76 18.77 -11.23
CA VAL A 209 3.83 19.20 -12.64
C VAL A 209 2.50 18.85 -13.29
N SER A 210 1.51 19.72 -13.10
CA SER A 210 0.26 19.84 -13.86
C SER A 210 -0.28 18.51 -14.43
N SER A 211 -1.28 17.92 -13.79
CA SER A 211 -2.05 16.76 -14.31
C SER A 211 -2.85 17.05 -15.59
N ASP A 212 -2.58 18.18 -16.24
CA ASP A 212 -3.18 18.63 -17.48
C ASP A 212 -2.43 18.01 -18.66
N ILE A 213 -3.09 17.03 -19.29
CA ILE A 213 -2.58 16.28 -20.43
C ILE A 213 -2.22 17.21 -21.60
N SER A 214 -2.92 18.34 -21.73
CA SER A 214 -2.70 19.29 -22.84
C SER A 214 -1.33 19.96 -22.82
N LYS A 215 -0.66 20.02 -21.66
CA LYS A 215 0.65 20.67 -21.50
C LYS A 215 1.83 19.72 -21.65
N ILE A 216 1.58 18.41 -21.70
CA ILE A 216 2.64 17.39 -21.82
C ILE A 216 3.55 17.65 -23.03
N PRO A 217 3.02 17.92 -24.25
CA PRO A 217 3.88 18.13 -25.41
C PRO A 217 4.85 19.30 -25.24
N SER A 218 4.36 20.46 -24.77
CA SER A 218 5.18 21.66 -24.62
C SER A 218 6.25 21.49 -23.54
N ILE A 219 5.90 20.87 -22.41
CA ILE A 219 6.86 20.65 -21.31
C ILE A 219 7.95 19.66 -21.75
N PHE A 220 7.60 18.59 -22.48
CA PHE A 220 8.59 17.63 -22.94
C PHE A 220 9.54 18.23 -23.98
N VAL A 221 9.03 19.02 -24.94
CA VAL A 221 9.90 19.70 -25.92
C VAL A 221 10.83 20.71 -25.25
N GLN A 222 10.33 21.47 -24.26
CA GLN A 222 11.17 22.37 -23.46
C GLN A 222 12.24 21.61 -22.67
N PHE A 223 11.89 20.46 -22.10
CA PHE A 223 12.84 19.57 -21.44
C PHE A 223 13.93 19.09 -22.40
N LEU A 224 13.57 18.63 -23.60
CA LEU A 224 14.53 18.24 -24.62
C LEU A 224 15.47 19.40 -24.95
N ASN A 225 14.94 20.54 -25.36
CA ASN A 225 15.77 21.70 -25.75
C ASN A 225 16.74 22.12 -24.63
N THR A 226 16.32 22.07 -23.37
CA THR A 226 17.17 22.42 -22.22
C THR A 226 18.27 21.37 -21.97
N ASN A 227 17.96 20.09 -22.15
CA ASN A 227 18.86 18.98 -21.81
C ASN A 227 19.68 18.47 -22.99
N THR A 228 19.41 18.94 -24.21
CA THR A 228 20.16 18.59 -25.42
C THR A 228 21.03 19.72 -25.95
N ASN A 229 20.77 20.98 -25.58
CA ASN A 229 21.56 22.14 -26.03
C ASN A 229 22.82 22.41 -25.16
N ASN A 230 22.97 21.72 -24.02
CA ASN A 230 24.12 21.84 -23.11
C ASN A 230 25.13 20.68 -23.27
N SER A 231 25.23 20.06 -24.46
CA SER A 231 26.14 18.94 -24.74
C SER A 231 26.91 19.15 -26.02
#